data_AF-A0A1Y6B9Y0-F1
#
_entry.id   AF-A0A1Y6B9Y0-F1
#
_cell.length_a   1.000
_cell.length_b   1.000
_cell.length_c   1.000
_cell.angle_alpha   90.00
_cell.angle_beta   90.00
_cell.angle_gamma   90.00
#
_symmetry.space_group_name_H-M   'P 1'
#
loop_
_entity.id
_entity.type
_entity.pdbx_description
1 polymer ?
#
loop_
_entity_poly.entity_id
_entity_poly.type
_entity_poly.pdbx_seq_one_letter_code
_entity_poly.pdbx_strand_id
1 'polypeptide(L)'
;MRRVILEQSDDSQDNLFFHLARYKFISRLVKPSDRLIEIGCGSGYGSRYLSDYVGEVVAVDEEVEMIDYARGRFVKPNLAYDTGIGERSGFDVVVCLEVIEHMSKDKGRQLLATIRSLMNPGGVAFISTPRKIPNPSENRKKYHVHEYEYEEYREILEETFSRALVLTQVDEIISTHNPACAWNFVAICYQ
;
A
#
# COMPACT_ATOMS: atom_id res chain seq x y z
N MET A 1 10.44 -3.47 -9.25
CA MET A 1 10.12 -2.05 -8.95
C MET A 1 11.42 -1.24 -8.93
N ARG A 2 11.46 0.03 -9.37
CA ARG A 2 12.53 0.95 -8.93
C ARG A 2 12.12 1.41 -7.53
N ARG A 3 12.83 0.95 -6.51
CA ARG A 3 12.40 1.06 -5.13
C ARG A 3 12.79 2.42 -4.56
N VAL A 4 11.89 3.01 -3.78
CA VAL A 4 12.18 4.22 -3.02
C VAL A 4 13.07 3.84 -1.85
N ILE A 5 14.36 4.06 -2.00
CA ILE A 5 15.35 3.98 -0.91
C ILE A 5 15.66 5.43 -0.54
N LEU A 6 15.45 5.80 0.73
CA LEU A 6 15.60 7.18 1.22
C LEU A 6 16.95 7.83 0.87
N GLU A 7 18.00 7.03 0.66
CA GLU A 7 19.37 7.48 0.39
C GLU A 7 19.81 7.31 -1.08
N GLN A 8 18.99 6.66 -1.93
CA GLN A 8 19.34 6.35 -3.33
C GLN A 8 18.24 6.71 -4.33
N SER A 9 17.22 7.46 -3.91
CA SER A 9 16.14 7.85 -4.81
C SER A 9 16.64 8.89 -5.82
N ASP A 10 16.94 8.42 -7.02
CA ASP A 10 16.94 9.19 -8.28
C ASP A 10 15.53 9.68 -8.67
N ASP A 11 14.51 9.32 -7.88
CA ASP A 11 13.20 9.96 -7.94
C ASP A 11 13.31 11.38 -7.37
N SER A 12 12.61 12.34 -7.98
CA SER A 12 12.52 13.67 -7.37
C SER A 12 12.02 13.52 -5.93
N GLN A 13 12.56 14.32 -5.00
CA GLN A 13 12.15 14.32 -3.60
C GLN A 13 10.60 14.35 -3.44
N ASP A 14 9.92 14.93 -4.42
CA ASP A 14 8.46 14.96 -4.60
C ASP A 14 7.81 13.57 -4.54
N ASN A 15 8.35 12.55 -5.22
CA ASN A 15 7.78 11.19 -5.19
C ASN A 15 7.81 10.60 -3.78
N LEU A 16 8.87 10.83 -3.02
CA LEU A 16 8.94 10.39 -1.64
C LEU A 16 7.89 11.10 -0.78
N PHE A 17 7.68 12.41 -0.96
CA PHE A 17 6.64 13.14 -0.24
C PHE A 17 5.24 12.61 -0.55
N PHE A 18 4.96 12.27 -1.81
CA PHE A 18 3.67 11.70 -2.20
C PHE A 18 3.44 10.31 -1.59
N HIS A 19 4.49 9.50 -1.46
CA HIS A 19 4.40 8.24 -0.71
C HIS A 19 4.13 8.48 0.77
N LEU A 20 4.88 9.37 1.41
CA LEU A 20 4.71 9.71 2.82
C LEU A 20 3.34 10.30 3.14
N ALA A 21 2.72 11.01 2.21
CA ALA A 21 1.36 11.53 2.36
C ALA A 21 0.33 10.41 2.59
N ARG A 22 0.46 9.26 1.91
CA ARG A 22 -0.40 8.09 2.13
C ARG A 22 -0.22 7.49 3.52
N TYR A 23 1.02 7.34 3.98
CA TYR A 23 1.30 6.88 5.33
C TYR A 23 0.77 7.85 6.40
N LYS A 24 0.92 9.16 6.20
CA LYS A 24 0.36 10.20 7.07
C LYS A 24 -1.17 10.18 7.10
N PHE A 25 -1.80 9.89 5.97
CA PHE A 25 -3.25 9.72 5.89
C PHE A 25 -3.71 8.52 6.70
N ILE A 26 -3.05 7.36 6.52
CA ILE A 26 -3.33 6.12 7.25
C ILE A 26 -3.13 6.34 8.76
N SER A 27 -2.04 6.98 9.19
CA SER A 27 -1.72 7.17 10.61
C SER A 27 -2.78 7.98 11.38
N ARG A 28 -3.65 8.72 10.69
CA ARG A 28 -4.77 9.46 11.29
C ARG A 28 -6.04 8.62 11.50
N LEU A 29 -6.07 7.41 10.95
CA LEU A 29 -7.25 6.53 10.91
C LEU A 29 -7.04 5.23 11.70
N VAL A 30 -5.81 4.93 12.09
CA VAL A 30 -5.44 3.79 12.93
C VAL A 30 -5.46 4.14 14.42
N LYS A 31 -5.44 3.12 15.27
CA LYS A 31 -5.44 3.24 16.74
C LYS A 31 -4.16 2.63 17.34
N PRO A 32 -3.72 3.12 18.52
CA PRO A 32 -2.57 2.56 19.23
C PRO A 32 -2.68 1.07 19.60
N SER A 33 -3.90 0.52 19.62
CA SER A 33 -4.14 -0.91 19.89
C SER A 33 -4.14 -1.79 18.65
N ASP A 34 -4.14 -1.20 17.45
CA ASP A 34 -4.34 -1.96 16.22
C ASP A 34 -3.14 -2.86 15.92
N ARG A 35 -3.45 -4.03 15.39
CA ARG A 35 -2.47 -4.94 14.78
C ARG A 35 -2.48 -4.74 13.27
N LEU A 36 -1.34 -4.30 12.72
CA LEU A 36 -1.20 -3.90 11.33
C LEU A 36 -0.31 -4.87 10.54
N ILE A 37 -0.72 -5.22 9.31
CA ILE A 37 0.17 -5.83 8.32
C ILE A 37 0.32 -4.92 7.10
N GLU A 38 1.55 -4.71 6.66
CA GLU A 38 1.86 -4.03 5.40
C GLU A 38 2.40 -5.04 4.38
N ILE A 39 1.75 -5.12 3.22
CA ILE A 39 2.12 -5.97 2.09
C ILE A 39 2.84 -5.11 1.05
N GLY A 40 4.03 -5.53 0.64
CA GLY A 40 4.91 -4.76 -0.26
C GLY A 40 5.59 -3.61 0.47
N CYS A 41 6.15 -3.85 1.65
CA CYS A 41 6.71 -2.78 2.49
C CYS A 41 7.97 -2.11 1.90
N GLY A 42 8.58 -2.69 0.86
CA GLY A 42 9.79 -2.20 0.23
C GLY A 42 10.88 -1.95 1.27
N SER A 43 11.51 -0.78 1.20
CA SER A 43 12.61 -0.40 2.09
C SER A 43 12.20 -0.17 3.56
N GLY A 44 10.91 -0.27 3.89
CA GLY A 44 10.40 -0.34 5.26
C GLY A 44 10.21 1.01 5.98
N TYR A 45 10.43 2.15 5.32
CA TYR A 45 10.23 3.47 5.95
C TYR A 45 8.76 3.71 6.32
N GLY A 46 7.82 3.23 5.51
CA GLY A 46 6.39 3.32 5.75
C GLY A 46 5.95 2.55 6.97
N SER A 47 6.37 1.28 7.04
CA SER A 47 6.13 0.40 8.19
C SER A 47 6.71 0.98 9.47
N ARG A 48 7.94 1.50 9.39
CA ARG A 48 8.58 2.19 10.50
C ARG A 48 7.80 3.41 10.93
N TYR A 49 7.30 4.23 10.02
CA TYR A 49 6.46 5.38 10.36
C TYR A 49 5.16 4.94 11.05
N LEU A 50 4.44 3.97 10.46
CA LEU A 50 3.18 3.46 11.02
C LEU A 50 3.35 2.80 12.40
N SER A 51 4.52 2.21 12.68
CA SER A 51 4.82 1.62 14.00
C SER A 51 4.80 2.62 15.16
N ASP A 52 4.88 3.93 14.90
CA ASP A 52 4.73 4.96 15.94
C ASP A 52 3.25 5.20 16.33
N TYR A 53 2.29 4.61 15.60
CA TYR A 53 0.84 4.86 15.75
C TYR A 53 0.00 3.65 16.14
N VAL A 54 0.58 2.43 16.08
CA VAL A 54 -0.15 1.17 16.29
C VAL A 54 0.58 0.23 17.26
N GLY A 55 -0.11 -0.80 17.72
CA GLY A 55 0.40 -1.74 18.74
C GLY A 55 1.41 -2.72 18.19
N GLU A 56 1.23 -3.17 16.94
CA GLU A 56 2.10 -4.12 16.24
C GLU A 56 2.07 -3.84 14.73
N VAL A 57 3.24 -3.93 14.09
CA VAL A 57 3.39 -3.89 12.63
C VAL A 57 4.13 -5.13 12.17
N VAL A 58 3.53 -5.88 11.25
CA VAL A 58 4.19 -6.92 10.46
C VAL A 58 4.35 -6.38 9.03
N ALA A 59 5.57 -6.17 8.59
CA ALA A 59 5.89 -5.65 7.26
C ALA A 59 6.44 -6.77 6.38
N VAL A 60 5.83 -6.99 5.21
CA VAL A 60 6.23 -8.07 4.31
C VAL A 60 6.54 -7.58 2.90
N ASP A 61 7.56 -8.17 2.29
CA ASP A 61 7.99 -7.90 0.92
C ASP A 61 8.64 -9.16 0.34
N GLU A 62 8.38 -9.50 -0.92
CA GLU A 62 8.88 -10.74 -1.53
C GLU A 62 10.40 -10.72 -1.81
N GLU A 63 11.00 -9.54 -1.90
CA GLU A 63 12.41 -9.40 -2.22
C GLU A 63 13.25 -9.30 -0.92
N VAL A 64 14.03 -10.36 -0.66
CA VAL A 64 14.85 -10.55 0.55
C VAL A 64 15.76 -9.35 0.83
N GLU A 65 16.34 -8.76 -0.23
CA GLU A 65 17.27 -7.63 -0.11
C GLU A 65 16.62 -6.40 0.55
N MET A 66 15.31 -6.17 0.36
CA MET A 66 14.63 -5.07 1.04
C MET A 66 14.31 -5.39 2.48
N ILE A 67 13.95 -6.63 2.77
CA ILE A 67 13.72 -7.07 4.14
C ILE A 67 15.01 -6.93 4.94
N ASP A 68 16.15 -7.33 4.38
CA ASP A 68 17.45 -7.17 5.02
C ASP A 68 17.83 -5.69 5.17
N TYR A 69 17.61 -4.86 4.14
CA TYR A 69 17.79 -3.41 4.23
C TYR A 69 16.95 -2.79 5.36
N ALA A 70 15.65 -3.10 5.40
CA ALA A 70 14.70 -2.56 6.36
C ALA A 70 15.06 -2.98 7.79
N ARG A 71 15.39 -4.27 8.01
CA ARG A 71 15.85 -4.79 9.31
C ARG A 71 17.13 -4.10 9.79
N GLY A 72 18.07 -3.82 8.89
CA GLY A 72 19.32 -3.13 9.22
C GLY A 72 19.13 -1.65 9.57
N ARG A 73 18.08 -1.01 9.02
CA ARG A 73 17.88 0.46 9.12
C ARG A 73 16.83 0.88 10.13
N PHE A 74 15.75 0.12 10.27
CA PHE A 74 14.54 0.52 10.96
C PHE A 74 14.14 -0.51 12.02
N VAL A 75 14.63 -0.34 13.24
CA VAL A 75 14.34 -1.26 14.35
C VAL A 75 13.41 -0.59 15.37
N LYS A 76 12.32 -1.28 15.70
CA LYS A 76 11.36 -0.91 16.75
C LYS A 76 10.87 -2.15 17.50
N PRO A 77 10.51 -2.05 18.79
CA PRO A 77 10.01 -3.19 19.56
C PRO A 77 8.75 -3.85 19.00
N ASN A 78 7.92 -3.08 18.30
CA ASN A 78 6.63 -3.50 17.75
C ASN A 78 6.63 -3.65 16.22
N LEU A 79 7.81 -3.76 15.58
CA LEU A 79 7.95 -3.85 14.13
C LEU A 79 8.73 -5.10 13.75
N ALA A 80 8.07 -5.99 13.03
CA ALA A 80 8.66 -7.20 12.47
C ALA A 80 8.67 -7.14 10.94
N TYR A 81 9.70 -7.71 10.34
CA TYR A 81 9.84 -7.83 8.88
C TYR A 81 9.87 -9.30 8.48
N ASP A 82 9.22 -9.66 7.37
CA ASP A 82 9.23 -11.03 6.82
C ASP A 82 9.17 -11.03 5.28
N THR A 83 9.62 -12.10 4.63
CA THR A 83 9.66 -12.20 3.17
C THR A 83 8.33 -12.62 2.54
N GLY A 84 7.30 -12.84 3.36
CA GLY A 84 6.00 -13.27 2.87
C GLY A 84 4.90 -13.26 3.94
N ILE A 85 3.66 -13.31 3.48
CA ILE A 85 2.46 -13.23 4.34
C ILE A 85 2.33 -14.48 5.22
N GLY A 86 2.67 -15.68 4.72
CA GLY A 86 2.49 -16.94 5.45
C GLY A 86 1.02 -17.26 5.76
N GLU A 87 0.76 -18.06 6.79
CA GLU A 87 -0.59 -18.43 7.26
C GLU A 87 -1.16 -17.43 8.29
N ARG A 88 -0.86 -16.14 8.13
CA ARG A 88 -1.29 -15.11 9.08
C ARG A 88 -2.75 -14.73 8.88
N SER A 89 -3.36 -14.20 9.93
CA SER A 89 -4.68 -13.56 9.92
C SER A 89 -4.83 -12.69 11.17
N GLY A 90 -6.00 -12.06 11.32
CA GLY A 90 -6.38 -11.34 12.52
C GLY A 90 -5.73 -9.97 12.64
N PHE A 91 -5.72 -9.20 11.55
CA PHE A 91 -5.23 -7.82 11.52
C PHE A 91 -6.39 -6.83 11.54
N ASP A 92 -6.28 -5.81 12.38
CA ASP A 92 -7.25 -4.72 12.43
C ASP A 92 -7.05 -3.78 11.23
N VAL A 93 -5.80 -3.69 10.76
CA VAL A 93 -5.40 -2.84 9.64
C VAL A 93 -4.52 -3.62 8.66
N VAL A 94 -4.88 -3.60 7.38
CA VAL A 94 -4.04 -4.09 6.28
C VAL A 94 -3.63 -2.91 5.40
N VAL A 95 -2.36 -2.79 5.06
CA VAL A 95 -1.83 -1.74 4.16
C VAL A 95 -1.19 -2.41 2.94
N CYS A 96 -1.54 -1.97 1.75
CA CYS A 96 -1.00 -2.50 0.49
C CYS A 96 -0.91 -1.37 -0.54
N LEU A 97 0.22 -0.66 -0.58
CA LEU A 97 0.38 0.55 -1.38
C LEU A 97 1.32 0.30 -2.57
N GLU A 98 0.91 0.67 -3.79
CA GLU A 98 1.73 0.51 -5.01
C GLU A 98 2.21 -0.93 -5.25
N VAL A 99 1.29 -1.90 -5.15
CA VAL A 99 1.60 -3.32 -5.31
C VAL A 99 0.78 -3.94 -6.44
N ILE A 100 -0.52 -3.68 -6.46
CA ILE A 100 -1.48 -4.41 -7.31
C ILE A 100 -1.21 -4.18 -8.81
N GLU A 101 -0.67 -3.02 -9.19
CA GLU A 101 -0.34 -2.70 -10.58
C GLU A 101 0.83 -3.52 -11.15
N HIS A 102 1.66 -4.10 -10.29
CA HIS A 102 2.74 -4.99 -10.68
C HIS A 102 2.24 -6.41 -11.03
N MET A 103 0.94 -6.65 -10.86
CA MET A 103 0.32 -7.94 -11.06
C MET A 103 -0.60 -7.94 -12.30
N SER A 104 -0.81 -9.12 -12.89
CA SER A 104 -1.93 -9.28 -13.82
C SER A 104 -3.25 -9.07 -13.10
N LYS A 105 -4.31 -8.71 -13.82
CA LYS A 105 -5.63 -8.48 -13.24
C LYS A 105 -6.13 -9.64 -12.36
N ASP A 106 -5.88 -10.89 -12.77
CA ASP A 106 -6.27 -12.08 -12.00
C ASP A 106 -5.46 -12.25 -10.71
N LYS A 107 -4.15 -12.01 -10.77
CA LYS A 107 -3.29 -12.02 -9.57
C LYS A 107 -3.64 -10.86 -8.62
N GLY A 108 -4.00 -9.70 -9.16
CA GLY A 108 -4.51 -8.58 -8.38
C GLY A 108 -5.78 -8.95 -7.61
N ARG A 109 -6.73 -9.64 -8.25
CA ARG A 109 -7.93 -10.17 -7.56
C ARG A 109 -7.57 -11.17 -6.46
N GLN A 110 -6.61 -12.06 -6.71
CA GLN A 110 -6.12 -12.99 -5.68
C GLN A 110 -5.50 -12.25 -4.49
N LEU A 111 -4.69 -11.21 -4.74
CA LEU A 111 -4.14 -10.35 -3.69
C LEU A 111 -5.25 -9.67 -2.87
N LEU A 112 -6.29 -9.12 -3.51
CA LEU A 112 -7.43 -8.51 -2.80
C LEU A 112 -8.16 -9.54 -1.92
N ALA A 113 -8.37 -10.76 -2.42
CA ALA A 113 -8.97 -11.84 -1.64
C ALA A 113 -8.09 -12.24 -0.44
N THR A 114 -6.77 -12.31 -0.64
CA THR A 114 -5.80 -12.53 0.45
C THR A 114 -5.88 -11.40 1.48
N ILE A 115 -5.86 -10.13 1.06
CA ILE A 115 -6.03 -8.97 1.95
C ILE A 115 -7.28 -9.12 2.81
N ARG A 116 -8.43 -9.45 2.20
CA ARG A 116 -9.67 -9.65 2.94
C ARG A 116 -9.58 -10.77 3.99
N SER A 117 -8.91 -11.88 3.66
CA SER A 117 -8.74 -13.00 4.59
C SER A 117 -7.83 -12.70 5.78
N LEU A 118 -6.95 -11.69 5.66
CA LEU A 118 -6.07 -11.25 6.74
C LEU A 118 -6.81 -10.43 7.80
N MET A 119 -7.94 -9.81 7.45
CA MET A 119 -8.63 -8.84 8.30
C MET A 119 -9.40 -9.50 9.45
N ASN A 120 -9.43 -8.86 10.60
CA ASN A 120 -10.40 -9.12 11.66
C ASN A 120 -11.80 -8.64 11.26
N PRO A 121 -12.90 -9.21 11.83
CA PRO A 121 -14.24 -8.62 11.77
C PRO A 121 -14.22 -7.15 12.14
N GLY A 122 -14.63 -6.29 11.20
CA GLY A 122 -14.62 -4.84 11.36
C GLY A 122 -13.26 -4.17 11.10
N GLY A 123 -12.27 -4.92 10.62
CA GLY A 123 -10.98 -4.41 10.18
C GLY A 123 -11.06 -3.58 8.90
N VAL A 124 -9.98 -2.86 8.61
CA VAL A 124 -9.87 -1.94 7.47
C VAL A 124 -8.61 -2.21 6.65
N ALA A 125 -8.73 -2.13 5.34
CA ALA A 125 -7.62 -2.22 4.40
C ALA A 125 -7.41 -0.88 3.69
N PHE A 126 -6.16 -0.44 3.60
CA PHE A 126 -5.73 0.72 2.83
C PHE A 126 -4.95 0.22 1.62
N ILE A 127 -5.50 0.48 0.43
CA ILE A 127 -4.94 -0.02 -0.83
C ILE A 127 -4.67 1.19 -1.72
N SER A 128 -3.56 1.21 -2.44
CA SER A 128 -3.36 2.25 -3.46
C SER A 128 -2.73 1.71 -4.72
N THR A 129 -3.00 2.39 -5.82
CA THR A 129 -2.45 2.06 -7.13
C THR A 129 -2.42 3.32 -8.00
N PRO A 130 -1.38 3.50 -8.81
CA PRO A 130 -1.24 4.72 -9.55
C PRO A 130 -2.16 4.68 -10.77
N ARG A 131 -2.75 5.82 -11.12
CA ARG A 131 -3.75 5.91 -12.19
C ARG A 131 -3.13 5.51 -13.54
N LYS A 132 -3.93 4.86 -14.39
CA LYS A 132 -3.57 4.65 -15.80
C LYS A 132 -3.48 5.97 -16.57
N ILE A 133 -2.34 6.18 -17.24
CA ILE A 133 -2.11 7.40 -18.04
C ILE A 133 -1.75 7.03 -19.49
N PRO A 134 -2.09 7.87 -20.49
CA PRO A 134 -1.87 7.54 -21.90
C PRO A 134 -0.39 7.45 -22.30
N ASN A 135 0.47 8.24 -21.67
CA ASN A 135 1.91 8.30 -21.99
C ASN A 135 2.76 8.04 -20.74
N PRO A 136 2.82 6.79 -20.25
CA PRO A 136 3.59 6.45 -19.05
C PRO A 136 5.09 6.53 -19.33
N SER A 137 5.88 6.75 -18.26
CA SER A 137 7.34 6.68 -18.33
C SER A 137 7.81 5.26 -18.68
N GLU A 138 9.04 5.13 -19.20
CA GLU A 138 9.62 3.81 -19.53
C GLU A 138 9.70 2.89 -18.30
N ASN A 139 9.92 3.45 -17.10
CA ASN A 139 9.88 2.69 -15.86
C ASN A 139 8.48 2.12 -15.58
N ARG A 140 7.41 2.93 -15.71
CA ARG A 140 6.04 2.43 -15.54
C ARG A 140 5.72 1.35 -16.57
N LYS A 141 6.08 1.55 -17.84
CA LYS A 141 5.91 0.52 -18.89
C LYS A 141 6.61 -0.80 -18.56
N LYS A 142 7.79 -0.73 -17.93
CA LYS A 142 8.59 -1.91 -17.59
C LYS A 142 8.05 -2.68 -16.39
N TYR A 143 7.53 -1.99 -15.38
CA TYR A 143 7.19 -2.60 -14.10
C TYR A 143 5.69 -2.70 -13.82
N HIS A 144 4.84 -1.88 -14.43
CA HIS A 144 3.39 -1.95 -14.24
C HIS A 144 2.80 -2.89 -15.28
N VAL A 145 2.27 -4.02 -14.80
CA VAL A 145 1.63 -5.04 -15.61
C VAL A 145 0.18 -4.63 -15.92
N HIS A 146 -0.52 -4.05 -14.95
CA HIS A 146 -1.90 -3.58 -15.11
C HIS A 146 -2.14 -2.30 -14.33
N GLU A 147 -2.20 -1.16 -15.01
CA GLU A 147 -2.65 0.10 -14.40
C GLU A 147 -4.17 0.22 -14.51
N TYR A 148 -4.80 0.64 -13.42
CA TYR A 148 -6.26 0.68 -13.32
C TYR A 148 -6.83 2.04 -13.75
N GLU A 149 -7.98 1.99 -14.42
CA GLU A 149 -8.90 3.12 -14.51
C GLU A 149 -9.74 3.22 -13.22
N TYR A 150 -10.33 4.38 -12.95
CA TYR A 150 -11.06 4.62 -11.70
C TYR A 150 -12.23 3.64 -11.50
N GLU A 151 -13.09 3.49 -12.51
CA GLU A 151 -14.26 2.61 -12.45
C GLU A 151 -13.84 1.15 -12.30
N GLU A 152 -12.80 0.73 -13.02
CA GLU A 152 -12.25 -0.62 -12.93
C GLU A 152 -11.72 -0.91 -11.51
N TYR A 153 -10.96 0.02 -10.93
CA TYR A 153 -10.42 -0.12 -9.57
C TYR A 153 -11.55 -0.18 -8.53
N ARG A 154 -12.55 0.68 -8.66
CA ARG A 154 -13.71 0.70 -7.76
C ARG A 154 -14.48 -0.62 -7.80
N GLU A 155 -14.76 -1.13 -8.99
CA GLU A 155 -15.55 -2.36 -9.19
C GLU A 155 -14.87 -3.58 -8.55
N ILE A 156 -13.57 -3.80 -8.79
CA ILE A 156 -12.88 -4.96 -8.21
C ILE A 156 -12.79 -4.92 -6.68
N LEU A 157 -12.77 -3.71 -6.10
CA LEU A 157 -12.78 -3.53 -4.66
C LEU A 157 -14.17 -3.82 -4.08
N GLU A 158 -15.24 -3.35 -4.73
CA GLU A 158 -16.63 -3.61 -4.32
C GLU A 158 -17.04 -5.08 -4.52
N GLU A 159 -16.44 -5.78 -5.48
CA GLU A 159 -16.60 -7.24 -5.63
C GLU A 159 -15.96 -8.00 -4.45
N THR A 160 -14.91 -7.43 -3.85
CA THR A 160 -14.11 -8.11 -2.83
C THR A 160 -14.52 -7.74 -1.42
N PHE A 161 -14.76 -6.46 -1.11
CA PHE A 161 -14.96 -5.94 0.24
C PHE A 161 -16.43 -5.59 0.52
N SER A 162 -16.85 -5.57 1.78
CA SER A 162 -18.24 -5.20 2.12
C SER A 162 -18.56 -3.76 1.78
N ARG A 163 -17.54 -2.90 1.81
CA ARG A 163 -17.59 -1.49 1.38
C ARG A 163 -16.20 -1.04 0.96
N ALA A 164 -16.12 -0.27 -0.12
CA ALA A 164 -14.91 0.42 -0.55
C ALA A 164 -15.19 1.92 -0.74
N LEU A 165 -14.35 2.77 -0.14
CA LEU A 165 -14.30 4.20 -0.43
C LEU A 165 -13.05 4.47 -1.25
N VAL A 166 -13.21 4.76 -2.54
CA VAL A 166 -12.11 5.14 -3.41
C VAL A 166 -11.91 6.66 -3.36
N LEU A 167 -10.70 7.06 -3.02
CA LEU A 167 -10.22 8.43 -2.95
C LEU A 167 -9.19 8.66 -4.05
N THR A 168 -8.94 9.94 -4.33
CA THR A 168 -7.94 10.39 -5.30
C THR A 168 -6.80 11.07 -4.57
N GLN A 169 -5.59 10.88 -5.09
CA GLN A 169 -4.41 11.61 -4.65
C GLN A 169 -3.87 12.49 -5.78
N VAL A 170 -3.70 13.78 -5.46
CA VAL A 170 -2.94 14.74 -6.27
C VAL A 170 -1.85 15.29 -5.36
N ASP A 171 -0.60 15.01 -5.69
CA ASP A 171 0.58 15.34 -4.89
C ASP A 171 0.44 14.80 -3.45
N GLU A 172 0.46 15.67 -2.43
CA GLU A 172 0.26 15.26 -1.03
C GLU A 172 -1.21 15.22 -0.59
N ILE A 173 -2.14 15.62 -1.44
CA ILE A 173 -3.55 15.79 -1.09
C ILE A 173 -4.35 14.55 -1.47
N ILE A 174 -4.91 13.88 -0.46
CA ILE A 174 -5.87 12.78 -0.63
C ILE A 174 -7.28 13.32 -0.38
N SER A 175 -8.17 13.17 -1.36
CA SER A 175 -9.53 13.74 -1.32
C SER A 175 -10.55 12.89 -2.09
N THR A 176 -11.81 13.31 -2.09
CA THR A 176 -12.90 12.70 -2.88
C THR A 176 -13.07 13.32 -4.27
N HIS A 177 -12.20 14.25 -4.69
CA HIS A 177 -12.43 15.07 -5.89
C HIS A 177 -11.72 14.51 -7.14
N ASN A 178 -12.41 14.64 -8.28
CA ASN A 178 -11.87 14.65 -9.64
C ASN A 178 -10.84 13.55 -10.00
N PRO A 179 -11.29 12.31 -10.26
CA PRO A 179 -10.41 11.20 -10.62
C PRO A 179 -9.62 11.43 -11.92
N ALA A 180 -10.09 12.30 -12.82
CA ALA A 180 -9.39 12.62 -14.06
C ALA A 180 -8.06 13.35 -13.84
N CYS A 181 -7.90 14.04 -12.70
CA CYS A 181 -6.69 14.78 -12.34
C CYS A 181 -5.79 14.02 -11.35
N ALA A 182 -6.22 12.85 -10.87
CA ALA A 182 -5.48 12.10 -9.86
C ALA A 182 -4.21 11.46 -10.45
N TRP A 183 -3.13 11.46 -9.66
CA TRP A 183 -1.94 10.64 -9.93
C TRP A 183 -2.09 9.22 -9.37
N ASN A 184 -2.81 9.10 -8.26
CA ASN A 184 -2.99 7.84 -7.54
C ASN A 184 -4.43 7.67 -7.06
N PHE A 185 -4.86 6.43 -6.94
CA PHE A 185 -6.10 6.08 -6.24
C PHE A 185 -5.75 5.46 -4.90
N VAL A 186 -6.43 5.92 -3.84
CA VAL A 186 -6.27 5.41 -2.48
C VAL A 186 -7.62 4.92 -2.00
N ALA A 187 -7.74 3.66 -1.64
CA ALA A 187 -8.97 3.06 -1.18
C ALA A 187 -8.95 2.75 0.32
N ILE A 188 -10.08 2.97 0.97
CA ILE A 188 -10.40 2.46 2.30
C ILE A 188 -11.43 1.35 2.14
N CYS A 189 -11.06 0.12 2.47
CA CYS A 189 -11.87 -1.07 2.25
C CYS A 189 -12.20 -1.74 3.59
N TYR A 190 -13.45 -2.12 3.80
CA TYR A 190 -13.95 -2.72 5.04
C TYR A 190 -14.23 -4.22 4.84
N GLN A 191 -14.01 -5.05 5.86
CA GLN A 191 -14.19 -6.51 5.76
C GLN A 191 -15.64 -6.92 5.43
#